data_AF-A0A9N9ESC7-F1
#
_entry.id   AF-A0A9N9ESC7-F1
#
_cell.length_a   1.000
_cell.length_b   1.000
_cell.length_c   1.000
_cell.angle_alpha   90.00
_cell.angle_beta   90.00
_cell.angle_gamma   90.00
#
_symmetry.space_group_name_H-M   'P 1'
#
loop_
_entity.id
_entity.type
_entity.pdbx_description
1 polymer ?
#
loop_
_entity_poly.entity_id
_entity_poly.type
_entity_poly.pdbx_seq_one_letter_code
_entity_poly.pdbx_strand_id
1 'polypeptide(L)'
;MKLRKDGFAVNHSSIKTKMVEIMRSSARLAQDEAEKLAIANFKFSQYWLGHFLKCYDFSLHRKTNIAQKLPDDLKNKLLKFQQFVIRLCQKNNYPLGIIANMDEIPVWFDIVGNLTVNPRGIKTVHVRSTENDKNRFTMVLTCLADGTKLPQNRMIDKILE
;
A
#
# COMPACT_ATOMS: atom_id res chain seq x y z
N MET A 1 5.53 -19.67 26.35
CA MET A 1 4.75 -18.95 25.31
C MET A 1 4.98 -19.66 23.97
N LYS A 2 4.06 -20.55 23.54
CA LYS A 2 4.23 -21.35 22.31
C LYS A 2 4.10 -20.45 21.09
N LEU A 3 5.16 -20.34 20.29
CA LEU A 3 5.16 -19.67 18.98
C LEU A 3 4.07 -20.29 18.10
N ARG A 4 2.99 -19.53 17.88
CA ARG A 4 1.94 -19.88 16.91
C ARG A 4 2.50 -19.62 15.51
N LYS A 5 2.24 -20.53 14.58
CA LYS A 5 2.77 -20.50 13.21
C LYS A 5 1.93 -19.49 12.42
N ASP A 6 2.52 -18.34 12.06
CA ASP A 6 1.80 -17.21 11.44
C ASP A 6 2.34 -16.88 10.04
N GLY A 7 1.45 -16.37 9.17
CA GLY A 7 1.78 -16.00 7.79
C GLY A 7 2.35 -14.58 7.69
N PHE A 8 3.23 -14.35 6.70
CA PHE A 8 3.80 -13.03 6.44
C PHE A 8 2.93 -12.23 5.47
N ALA A 9 2.74 -10.93 5.74
CA ALA A 9 2.25 -10.01 4.73
C ALA A 9 3.24 -9.92 3.57
N VAL A 10 2.75 -10.12 2.36
CA VAL A 10 3.55 -10.12 1.15
C VAL A 10 2.76 -9.47 0.03
N ASN A 11 3.36 -8.55 -0.71
CA ASN A 11 2.81 -8.04 -1.96
C ASN A 11 3.48 -8.77 -3.15
N HIS A 12 2.90 -8.66 -4.35
CA HIS A 12 3.45 -9.32 -5.54
C HIS A 12 4.92 -8.96 -5.80
N SER A 13 5.30 -7.70 -5.54
CA SER A 13 6.66 -7.24 -5.72
C SER A 13 7.60 -7.86 -4.68
N SER A 14 7.18 -7.93 -3.41
CA SER A 14 8.00 -8.46 -2.32
C SER A 14 8.23 -9.96 -2.47
N ILE A 15 7.25 -10.73 -2.96
CA ILE A 15 7.45 -12.15 -3.29
C ILE A 15 8.48 -12.30 -4.40
N LYS A 16 8.34 -11.52 -5.48
CA LYS A 16 9.30 -11.56 -6.60
C LYS A 16 10.71 -11.17 -6.14
N THR A 17 10.84 -10.09 -5.39
CA THR A 17 12.13 -9.62 -4.86
C THR A 17 12.77 -10.67 -3.97
N LYS A 18 12.02 -11.30 -3.06
CA LYS A 18 12.54 -12.37 -2.20
C LYS A 18 12.96 -13.60 -3.00
N MET A 19 12.21 -13.96 -4.04
CA MET A 19 12.55 -15.09 -4.91
C MET A 19 13.79 -14.82 -5.75
N VAL A 20 13.95 -13.60 -6.27
CA VAL A 20 15.19 -13.15 -6.95
C VAL A 20 16.37 -13.20 -5.98
N GLU A 21 16.21 -12.77 -4.74
CA GLU A 21 17.24 -12.84 -3.70
C GLU A 21 17.67 -14.30 -3.42
N ILE A 22 16.70 -15.20 -3.21
CA ILE A 22 16.95 -16.62 -2.98
C ILE A 22 17.69 -17.23 -4.18
N MET A 23 17.21 -16.98 -5.39
CA MET A 23 17.84 -17.50 -6.61
C MET A 23 19.26 -16.95 -6.82
N ARG A 24 19.50 -15.66 -6.55
CA ARG A 24 20.85 -15.08 -6.61
C ARG A 24 21.79 -15.72 -5.59
N SER A 25 21.30 -16.00 -4.39
CA SER A 25 22.06 -16.73 -3.37
C SER A 25 22.38 -18.16 -3.81
N SER A 26 21.44 -18.86 -4.44
CA SER A 26 21.66 -20.20 -5.01
C SER A 26 22.66 -20.19 -6.17
N ALA A 27 22.57 -19.23 -7.09
CA ALA A 27 23.50 -19.09 -8.21
C ALA A 27 24.95 -18.83 -7.76
N ARG A 28 25.16 -18.13 -6.63
CA ARG A 28 26.50 -17.94 -6.05
C ARG A 28 27.13 -19.25 -5.56
N LEU A 29 26.30 -20.25 -5.23
CA LEU A 29 26.74 -21.56 -4.75
C LEU A 29 26.82 -22.60 -5.88
N ALA A 30 26.23 -22.31 -7.05
CA ALA A 30 26.31 -23.18 -8.22
C ALA A 30 27.75 -23.25 -8.75
N GLN A 31 28.22 -24.47 -9.06
CA GLN A 31 29.54 -24.70 -9.65
C GLN A 31 29.53 -24.59 -11.18
N ASP A 32 28.36 -24.78 -11.81
CA ASP A 32 28.18 -24.74 -13.26
C ASP A 32 27.76 -23.34 -13.76
N GLU A 33 28.47 -22.84 -14.78
CA GLU A 33 28.19 -21.55 -15.41
C GLU A 33 26.87 -21.55 -16.21
N ALA A 34 26.45 -22.70 -16.75
CA ALA A 34 25.17 -22.81 -17.44
C ALA A 34 23.98 -22.63 -16.47
N GLU A 35 24.08 -23.22 -15.28
CA GLU A 35 23.08 -23.08 -14.21
C GLU A 35 23.00 -21.62 -13.71
N LYS A 36 24.15 -20.96 -13.50
CA LYS A 36 24.20 -19.53 -13.14
C LYS A 36 23.50 -18.66 -14.17
N LEU A 37 23.75 -18.91 -15.46
CA LEU A 37 23.16 -18.15 -16.55
C LEU A 37 21.65 -18.38 -16.66
N ALA A 38 21.18 -19.61 -16.45
CA ALA A 38 19.76 -19.93 -16.42
C ALA A 38 19.03 -19.22 -15.27
N ILE A 39 19.63 -19.22 -14.07
CA ILE A 39 19.09 -18.55 -12.89
C ILE A 39 19.05 -17.02 -13.08
N ALA A 40 20.11 -16.43 -13.62
CA ALA A 40 20.20 -14.99 -13.85
C ALA A 40 19.15 -14.49 -14.87
N ASN A 41 18.84 -15.31 -15.88
CA ASN A 41 17.89 -14.96 -16.94
C ASN A 41 16.43 -15.36 -16.65
N PHE A 42 16.17 -15.99 -15.49
CA PHE A 42 14.84 -16.45 -15.15
C PHE A 42 13.86 -15.28 -14.95
N LYS A 43 12.73 -15.32 -15.68
CA LYS A 43 11.70 -14.27 -15.62
C LYS A 43 10.61 -14.63 -14.61
N PHE A 44 10.58 -13.92 -13.48
CA PHE A 44 9.54 -14.02 -12.45
C PHE A 44 8.25 -13.28 -12.88
N SER A 45 7.58 -13.84 -13.89
CA SER A 45 6.30 -13.32 -14.40
C SER A 45 5.17 -13.51 -13.39
N GLN A 46 4.06 -12.79 -13.61
CA GLN A 46 2.84 -12.99 -12.81
C GLN A 46 2.27 -14.41 -13.01
N TYR A 47 2.40 -14.93 -14.24
CA TYR A 47 1.97 -16.28 -14.59
C TYR A 47 2.77 -17.34 -13.83
N TRP A 48 4.11 -17.19 -13.79
CA TRP A 48 4.97 -18.07 -13.01
C TRP A 48 4.54 -18.09 -11.54
N LEU A 49 4.30 -16.93 -10.93
CA LEU A 49 3.91 -16.84 -9.53
C LEU A 49 2.57 -17.54 -9.28
N GLY A 50 1.58 -17.34 -10.16
CA GLY A 50 0.29 -18.05 -10.07
C GLY A 50 0.43 -19.57 -10.17
N HIS A 51 1.28 -20.05 -11.09
CA HIS A 51 1.57 -21.47 -11.25
C HIS A 51 2.34 -22.04 -10.06
N PHE A 52 3.36 -21.34 -9.58
CA PHE A 52 4.14 -21.71 -8.40
C PHE A 52 3.22 -21.90 -7.19
N LEU A 53 2.39 -20.89 -6.89
CA LEU A 53 1.45 -20.99 -5.78
C LEU A 53 0.48 -22.16 -5.96
N LYS A 54 -0.01 -22.41 -7.17
CA LYS A 54 -0.89 -23.55 -7.46
C LYS A 54 -0.17 -24.90 -7.25
N CYS A 55 1.06 -25.05 -7.72
CA CYS A 55 1.84 -26.29 -7.61
C CYS A 55 2.14 -26.66 -6.16
N TYR A 56 2.39 -25.66 -5.31
CA TYR A 56 2.71 -25.86 -3.89
C TYR A 56 1.50 -25.66 -2.96
N ASP A 57 0.29 -25.70 -3.52
CA ASP A 57 -0.98 -25.55 -2.82
C ASP A 57 -1.08 -24.31 -1.90
N PHE A 58 -0.57 -23.19 -2.39
CA PHE A 58 -0.72 -21.87 -1.78
C PHE A 58 -1.80 -21.04 -2.48
N SER A 59 -2.43 -20.13 -1.73
CA SER A 59 -3.34 -19.13 -2.24
C SER A 59 -3.00 -17.73 -1.74
N LEU A 60 -3.30 -16.74 -2.59
CA LEU A 60 -3.23 -15.33 -2.25
C LEU A 60 -4.57 -14.89 -1.67
N HIS A 61 -4.53 -14.28 -0.48
CA HIS A 61 -5.72 -13.73 0.17
C HIS A 61 -5.66 -12.20 0.18
N ARG A 62 -6.76 -11.55 -0.21
CA ARG A 62 -6.94 -10.10 -0.12
C ARG A 62 -7.93 -9.77 1.00
N LYS A 63 -7.66 -8.71 1.76
CA LYS A 63 -8.63 -8.17 2.73
C LYS A 63 -9.89 -7.68 1.99
N THR A 64 -11.08 -8.14 2.40
CA THR A 64 -12.37 -7.88 1.71
C THR A 64 -13.32 -6.94 2.44
N ASN A 65 -12.93 -6.28 3.51
CA ASN A 65 -13.86 -5.44 4.28
C ASN A 65 -13.62 -3.94 4.06
N ILE A 66 -14.50 -3.32 3.28
CA ILE A 66 -14.77 -1.87 3.35
C ILE A 66 -16.29 -1.74 3.50
N ALA A 67 -16.75 -1.72 4.75
CA ALA A 67 -18.16 -1.58 5.09
C ALA A 67 -18.43 -0.17 5.63
N GLN A 68 -18.70 0.77 4.72
CA GLN A 68 -19.43 1.99 5.05
C GLN A 68 -20.43 2.25 3.93
N LYS A 69 -21.73 2.15 4.24
CA LYS A 69 -22.78 2.53 3.30
C LYS A 69 -22.79 4.07 3.23
N LEU A 70 -22.69 4.61 2.02
CA LEU A 70 -22.77 6.06 1.82
C LEU A 70 -24.18 6.54 2.18
N PRO A 71 -24.33 7.72 2.82
CA PRO A 71 -25.65 8.31 3.07
C PRO A 71 -26.39 8.60 1.76
N ASP A 72 -27.70 8.38 1.73
CA ASP A 72 -28.53 8.61 0.53
C ASP A 72 -28.54 10.08 0.08
N ASP A 73 -28.32 11.02 1.01
CA ASP A 73 -28.30 12.46 0.75
C ASP A 73 -26.92 13.05 0.40
N LEU A 74 -25.88 12.21 0.35
CA LEU A 74 -24.49 12.62 0.13
C LEU A 74 -24.33 13.49 -1.13
N LYS A 75 -24.94 13.08 -2.25
CA LYS A 75 -24.85 13.79 -3.53
C LYS A 75 -25.41 15.20 -3.43
N ASN A 76 -26.54 15.36 -2.75
CA ASN A 76 -27.21 16.64 -2.60
C ASN A 76 -26.41 17.59 -1.71
N LYS A 77 -25.84 17.08 -0.60
CA LYS A 77 -24.96 17.87 0.28
C LYS A 77 -23.69 18.31 -0.44
N LEU A 78 -23.07 17.39 -1.19
CA LEU A 78 -21.86 17.66 -1.96
C LEU A 78 -22.10 18.74 -3.03
N LEU A 79 -23.19 18.64 -3.78
CA LEU A 79 -23.54 19.65 -4.79
C LEU A 79 -23.79 21.02 -4.17
N LYS A 80 -24.55 21.09 -3.07
CA LYS A 80 -24.82 22.35 -2.36
C LYS A 80 -23.53 23.01 -1.87
N PHE A 81 -22.61 22.21 -1.32
CA PHE A 81 -21.33 22.71 -0.84
C PHE A 81 -20.44 23.21 -2.00
N GLN A 82 -20.32 22.46 -3.09
CA GLN A 82 -19.58 22.90 -4.28
C GLN A 82 -20.12 24.22 -4.84
N GLN A 83 -21.44 24.34 -5.00
CA GLN A 83 -22.07 25.58 -5.46
C GLN A 83 -21.86 26.74 -4.50
N PHE A 84 -21.81 26.49 -3.19
CA PHE A 84 -21.49 27.51 -2.19
C PHE A 84 -20.05 28.02 -2.35
N VAL A 85 -19.07 27.11 -2.44
CA VAL A 85 -17.65 27.47 -2.61
C VAL A 85 -17.43 28.24 -3.92
N ILE A 86 -17.98 27.77 -5.04
CA ILE A 86 -17.84 28.45 -6.34
C ILE A 86 -18.39 29.89 -6.27
N ARG A 87 -19.59 30.06 -5.70
CA ARG A 87 -20.21 31.39 -5.55
C ARG A 87 -19.38 32.31 -4.67
N LEU A 88 -18.80 31.79 -3.58
CA LEU A 88 -17.93 32.55 -2.70
C LEU A 88 -16.66 33.01 -3.42
N CYS A 89 -16.02 32.12 -4.18
CA CYS A 89 -14.84 32.45 -4.96
C CYS A 89 -15.12 33.51 -6.04
N GLN A 90 -16.24 33.38 -6.76
CA GLN A 90 -16.65 34.34 -7.78
C GLN A 90 -16.99 35.71 -7.17
N LYS A 91 -17.74 35.73 -6.07
CA LYS A 91 -18.16 36.97 -5.40
C LYS A 91 -16.96 37.81 -4.93
N ASN A 92 -15.94 37.15 -4.40
CA ASN A 92 -14.77 37.83 -3.84
C ASN A 92 -13.61 37.93 -4.83
N ASN A 93 -13.77 37.40 -6.05
CA ASN A 93 -12.77 37.36 -7.10
C ASN A 93 -11.39 36.86 -6.63
N TYR A 94 -11.38 35.76 -5.87
CA TYR A 94 -10.14 35.20 -5.32
C TYR A 94 -9.23 34.68 -6.44
N PRO A 95 -7.96 35.13 -6.49
CA PRO A 95 -6.97 34.54 -7.38
C PRO A 95 -6.78 33.04 -7.09
N LEU A 96 -6.52 32.25 -8.13
CA LEU A 96 -6.31 30.80 -7.97
C LEU A 96 -5.12 30.46 -7.06
N GLY A 97 -4.07 31.29 -7.08
CA GLY A 97 -2.87 31.12 -6.25
C GLY A 97 -3.06 31.37 -4.75
N ILE A 98 -4.27 31.75 -4.30
CA ILE A 98 -4.60 31.88 -2.87
C ILE A 98 -5.67 30.90 -2.40
N ILE A 99 -6.27 30.14 -3.31
CA ILE A 99 -7.24 29.10 -2.98
C ILE A 99 -6.45 27.82 -2.75
N ALA A 100 -6.33 27.40 -1.49
CA ALA A 100 -5.58 26.23 -1.09
C ALA A 100 -6.52 25.12 -0.61
N ASN A 101 -6.28 23.88 -1.06
CA ASN A 101 -6.82 22.69 -0.43
C ASN A 101 -5.71 22.04 0.41
N MET A 102 -5.99 21.83 1.69
CA MET A 102 -5.05 21.25 2.65
C MET A 102 -5.69 20.03 3.29
N ASP A 103 -4.94 18.92 3.33
CA ASP A 103 -5.42 17.69 3.95
C ASP A 103 -4.32 17.01 4.76
N GLU A 104 -4.74 16.31 5.82
CA GLU A 104 -3.86 15.56 6.71
C GLU A 104 -3.83 14.09 6.26
N ILE A 105 -2.65 13.61 5.89
CA ILE A 105 -2.47 12.23 5.43
C ILE A 105 -1.55 11.49 6.40
N PRO A 106 -2.01 10.36 6.97
CA PRO A 106 -1.14 9.49 7.75
C PRO A 106 -0.20 8.72 6.82
N VAL A 107 1.10 8.81 7.09
CA VAL A 107 2.14 8.01 6.43
C VAL A 107 2.68 7.00 7.43
N TRP A 108 2.43 5.73 7.15
CA TRP A 108 2.80 4.61 8.00
C TRP A 108 4.26 4.24 7.78
N PHE A 109 5.01 4.00 8.87
CA PHE A 109 6.40 3.55 8.78
C PHE A 109 6.50 2.10 8.26
N ASP A 110 5.55 1.24 8.66
CA ASP A 110 5.42 -0.11 8.13
C ASP A 110 4.09 -0.26 7.40
N ILE A 111 4.15 -0.47 6.07
CA ILE A 111 2.98 -0.78 5.26
C ILE A 111 2.88 -2.30 5.17
N VAL A 112 2.16 -2.88 6.12
CA VAL A 112 1.83 -4.30 6.10
C VAL A 112 1.01 -4.59 4.84
N GLY A 113 1.58 -5.38 3.93
CA GLY A 113 0.93 -5.74 2.66
C GLY A 113 -0.47 -6.35 2.88
N ASN A 114 -1.43 -5.92 2.07
CA ASN A 114 -2.82 -6.44 2.08
C ASN A 114 -2.98 -7.87 1.54
N LEU A 115 -1.86 -8.49 1.20
CA LEU A 115 -1.77 -9.75 0.50
C LEU A 115 -0.90 -10.68 1.36
N THR A 116 -1.26 -11.94 1.41
CA THR A 116 -0.57 -12.95 2.22
C THR A 116 -0.50 -14.25 1.42
N VAL A 117 0.57 -15.03 1.60
CA VAL A 117 0.73 -16.36 0.99
C VAL A 117 0.52 -17.39 2.09
N ASN A 118 -0.52 -18.21 1.95
CA ASN A 118 -0.85 -19.25 2.93
C ASN A 118 -1.30 -20.53 2.22
N PRO A 119 -1.15 -21.70 2.85
CA PRO A 119 -1.69 -22.95 2.35
C PRO A 119 -3.18 -22.83 2.02
N ARG A 120 -3.60 -23.48 0.94
CA ARG A 120 -4.98 -23.48 0.47
C ARG A 120 -5.89 -24.12 1.52
N GLY A 121 -7.09 -23.55 1.70
CA GLY A 121 -8.10 -24.07 2.64
C GLY A 121 -7.98 -23.54 4.07
N ILE A 122 -7.01 -22.67 4.36
CA ILE A 122 -6.93 -22.00 5.66
C ILE A 122 -8.09 -21.01 5.83
N LYS A 123 -8.87 -21.21 6.89
CA LYS A 123 -10.05 -20.38 7.23
C LYS A 123 -9.66 -18.99 7.77
N THR A 124 -8.52 -18.87 8.43
CA THR A 124 -8.08 -17.62 9.06
C THR A 124 -6.59 -17.45 8.89
N VAL A 125 -6.20 -16.38 8.19
CA VAL A 125 -4.81 -15.98 8.02
C VAL A 125 -4.46 -14.94 9.08
N HIS A 126 -3.44 -15.23 9.88
CA HIS A 126 -2.85 -14.27 10.82
C HIS A 126 -1.64 -13.64 10.14
N VAL A 127 -1.61 -12.31 10.09
CA VAL A 127 -0.55 -11.54 9.44
C VAL A 127 0.45 -11.10 10.50
N ARG A 128 1.70 -11.53 10.39
CA ARG A 128 2.79 -10.94 11.17
C ARG A 128 3.12 -9.58 10.62
N SER A 129 3.33 -8.69 11.54
CA SER A 129 3.68 -7.33 11.31
C SER A 129 4.77 -6.94 12.30
N THR A 130 5.50 -5.85 12.05
CA THR A 130 6.73 -5.57 12.81
C THR A 130 6.47 -5.07 14.23
N GLU A 131 5.22 -5.19 14.73
CA GLU A 131 4.73 -4.60 15.98
C GLU A 131 4.77 -3.05 15.98
N ASN A 132 5.30 -2.47 14.89
CA ASN A 132 5.45 -1.05 14.62
C ASN A 132 4.37 -0.51 13.67
N ASP A 133 3.36 -1.30 13.31
CA ASP A 133 2.34 -0.93 12.32
C ASP A 133 1.47 0.23 12.75
N LYS A 134 1.50 0.59 14.04
CA LYS A 134 0.80 1.75 14.58
C LYS A 134 1.59 3.03 14.42
N ASN A 135 2.91 2.93 14.24
CA ASN A 135 3.75 4.09 14.04
C ASN A 135 3.49 4.65 12.65
N ARG A 136 3.05 5.91 12.66
CA ARG A 136 2.82 6.74 11.50
C ARG A 136 3.24 8.15 11.86
N PHE A 137 3.69 8.89 10.87
CA PHE A 137 3.77 10.33 10.97
C PHE A 137 2.65 10.95 10.16
N THR A 138 2.22 12.13 10.60
CA THR A 138 1.23 12.91 9.88
C THR A 138 1.95 13.84 8.91
N MET A 139 1.56 13.79 7.63
CA MET A 139 1.92 14.80 6.64
C MET A 139 0.73 15.70 6.36
N VAL A 140 0.96 17.01 6.36
CA VAL A 140 -0.01 17.98 5.85
C VAL A 140 0.41 18.36 4.43
N LEU A 141 -0.44 18.04 3.45
CA LEU A 141 -0.21 18.40 2.06
C LEU A 141 -1.12 19.54 1.66
N THR A 142 -0.57 20.53 0.98
CA THR A 142 -1.34 21.68 0.49
C THR A 142 -1.12 21.86 -1.02
N CYS A 143 -2.20 21.94 -1.78
CA CYS A 143 -2.19 22.31 -3.19
C CYS A 143 -3.04 23.56 -3.43
N LEU A 144 -2.54 24.45 -4.28
CA LEU A 144 -3.24 25.63 -4.74
C LEU A 144 -4.12 25.30 -5.96
N ALA A 145 -5.16 26.10 -6.19
CA ALA A 145 -6.09 25.91 -7.30
C ALA A 145 -5.48 26.16 -8.68
N ASP A 146 -4.32 26.83 -8.75
CA ASP A 146 -3.53 26.98 -9.97
C ASP A 146 -2.63 25.76 -10.28
N GLY A 147 -2.65 24.73 -9.41
CA GLY A 147 -1.86 23.51 -9.54
C GLY A 147 -0.51 23.56 -8.81
N THR A 148 -0.14 24.68 -8.20
CA THR A 148 1.08 24.79 -7.41
C THR A 148 0.99 23.93 -6.15
N LYS A 149 2.02 23.14 -5.90
CA LYS A 149 2.16 22.36 -4.66
C LYS A 149 3.02 23.15 -3.69
N LEU A 150 2.48 23.45 -2.51
CA LEU A 150 3.26 24.13 -1.49
C LEU A 150 4.26 23.17 -0.85
N PRO A 151 5.39 23.69 -0.32
CA PRO A 151 6.32 22.89 0.45
C PRO A 151 5.58 22.16 1.58
N GLN A 152 6.02 20.94 1.85
CA GLN A 152 5.49 20.13 2.94
C GLN A 152 5.85 20.80 4.26
N ASN A 153 4.89 21.51 4.85
CA ASN A 153 5.10 22.20 6.11
C ASN A 153 4.92 21.22 7.28
N ARG A 154 6.02 20.99 8.01
CA ARG A 154 6.16 20.33 9.32
C ARG A 154 5.53 18.93 9.47
N MET A 155 6.40 17.94 9.70
CA MET A 155 6.03 16.71 10.42
C MET A 155 5.35 17.12 11.74
N ILE A 156 4.09 16.75 11.91
CA ILE A 156 3.47 16.77 13.24
C ILE A 156 3.69 15.37 13.79
N ASP A 157 4.77 15.20 14.55
CA ASP A 157 5.00 13.99 15.32
C ASP A 157 3.99 13.95 16.46
N LYS A 158 2.82 13.38 16.20
CA LYS A 158 2.10 12.67 17.25
C LYS A 158 2.60 11.23 17.23
N ILE A 159 3.74 11.01 17.90
CA ILE A 159 3.99 9.71 18.51
C ILE A 159 2.85 9.54 19.51
N LEU A 160 1.84 8.77 19.13
CA LEU A 160 0.86 8.27 20.09
C LEU A 160 1.61 7.20 20.90
N GLU A 161 2.12 7.60 22.07
CA GLU A 161 2.53 6.67 23.13
C GLU A 161 1.40 5.69 23.48
#